data_AF-A0A1M7L2S1-F1
#
_entry.id   AF-A0A1M7L2S1-F1
#
_cell.length_a   1.000
_cell.length_b   1.000
_cell.length_c   1.000
_cell.angle_alpha   90.00
_cell.angle_beta   90.00
_cell.angle_gamma   90.00
#
_symmetry.space_group_name_H-M   'P 1'
#
loop_
_entity.id
_entity.type
_entity.pdbx_description
1 polymer ?
#
loop_
_entity_poly.entity_id
_entity_poly.type
_entity_poly.pdbx_seq_one_letter_code
_entity_poly.pdbx_strand_id
1 'polypeptide(L)'
;MIRRILAVPAGLIAGIICITIVEKIGHQLYPPPAGAGSDDMVAMKNYVAQAPFMALFFVIIAYAIAAFISGFTASKVANNGKHTSAVVCGVIFLCITIYMMVSLPTPIWFWILGIAVWGLVFAGSKLALKTKKI
;
A
#
# COMPACT_ATOMS: atom_id res chain seq x y z
N MET A 1 3.65 12.70 -23.16
CA MET A 1 3.75 13.24 -21.78
C MET A 1 2.53 12.88 -20.94
N ILE A 2 1.30 12.99 -21.48
CA ILE A 2 0.05 12.64 -20.81
C ILE A 2 0.05 11.25 -20.13
N ARG A 3 0.57 10.21 -20.82
CA ARG A 3 0.68 8.84 -20.28
C ARG A 3 1.54 8.74 -19.02
N ARG A 4 2.54 9.62 -18.86
CA ARG A 4 3.41 9.65 -17.67
C ARG A 4 2.72 10.31 -16.48
N ILE A 5 1.93 11.35 -16.75
CA ILE A 5 1.12 12.02 -15.73
C ILE A 5 0.01 11.08 -15.25
N LEU A 6 -0.68 10.41 -16.17
CA LEU A 6 -1.76 9.45 -15.85
C LEU A 6 -1.26 8.13 -15.22
N ALA A 7 0.01 7.79 -15.41
CA ALA A 7 0.58 6.56 -14.86
C ALA A 7 0.57 6.52 -13.32
N VAL A 8 0.87 7.64 -12.68
CA VAL A 8 0.91 7.70 -11.21
C VAL A 8 -0.51 7.55 -10.62
N PRO A 9 -1.52 8.35 -11.01
CA PRO A 9 -2.91 8.14 -10.58
C PRO A 9 -3.40 6.71 -10.85
N ALA A 10 -3.13 6.15 -12.03
CA ALA A 10 -3.54 4.78 -12.35
C ALA A 10 -2.90 3.75 -11.39
N GLY A 11 -1.61 3.91 -11.08
CA GLY A 11 -0.91 3.05 -10.12
C GLY A 11 -1.42 3.21 -8.70
N LEU A 12 -1.67 4.45 -8.25
CA LEU A 12 -2.23 4.72 -6.92
C LEU A 12 -3.64 4.15 -6.78
N ILE A 13 -4.53 4.37 -7.76
CA ILE A 13 -5.89 3.83 -7.75
C ILE A 13 -5.85 2.30 -7.69
N ALA A 14 -5.03 1.66 -8.52
CA ALA A 14 -4.89 0.19 -8.49
C ALA A 14 -4.36 -0.30 -7.14
N GLY A 15 -3.38 0.39 -6.55
CA GLY A 15 -2.88 0.10 -5.20
C GLY A 15 -3.96 0.24 -4.13
N ILE A 16 -4.70 1.34 -4.11
CA ILE A 16 -5.78 1.61 -3.14
C ILE A 16 -6.87 0.52 -3.22
N ILE A 17 -7.25 0.12 -4.44
CA ILE A 17 -8.21 -0.97 -4.65
C ILE A 17 -7.69 -2.27 -4.02
N CYS A 18 -6.42 -2.62 -4.25
CA CYS A 18 -5.81 -3.80 -3.63
C CYS A 18 -5.80 -3.72 -2.11
N ILE A 19 -5.39 -2.58 -1.53
CA ILE A 19 -5.39 -2.38 -0.07
C ILE A 19 -6.80 -2.59 0.47
N THR A 20 -7.79 -1.93 -0.13
CA THR A 20 -9.18 -1.99 0.33
C THR A 20 -9.74 -3.41 0.27
N ILE A 21 -9.46 -4.17 -0.79
CA ILE A 21 -9.94 -5.55 -0.92
C ILE A 21 -9.31 -6.44 0.17
N VAL A 22 -7.99 -6.37 0.34
CA VAL A 22 -7.27 -7.23 1.29
C VAL A 22 -7.61 -6.85 2.73
N GLU A 23 -7.68 -5.57 3.05
CA GLU A 23 -8.09 -5.10 4.38
C GLU A 23 -9.53 -5.46 4.69
N LYS A 24 -10.46 -5.40 3.73
CA LYS A 24 -11.83 -5.88 3.95
C LYS A 24 -11.88 -7.35 4.33
N ILE A 25 -11.06 -8.19 3.71
CA ILE A 25 -10.93 -9.61 4.09
C ILE A 25 -10.34 -9.73 5.51
N GLY A 26 -9.30 -8.94 5.81
CA GLY A 26 -8.73 -8.88 7.16
C GLY A 26 -9.74 -8.46 8.22
N HIS A 27 -10.58 -7.45 7.94
CA HIS A 27 -11.63 -6.96 8.84
C HIS A 27 -12.77 -7.96 9.06
N GLN A 28 -12.98 -8.92 8.16
CA GLN A 28 -13.92 -10.02 8.41
C GLN A 28 -13.40 -10.98 9.48
N LEU A 29 -12.08 -11.17 9.56
CA LEU A 29 -11.43 -12.03 10.55
C LEU A 29 -11.12 -11.29 11.86
N TYR A 30 -10.78 -10.00 11.75
CA TYR A 30 -10.41 -9.12 12.85
C TYR A 30 -11.23 -7.82 12.75
N PRO A 31 -12.46 -7.81 13.28
CA PRO A 31 -13.36 -6.67 13.14
C PRO A 31 -12.81 -5.43 13.85
N PRO A 32 -12.74 -4.27 13.17
CA PRO A 32 -12.43 -3.00 13.83
C PRO A 32 -13.56 -2.61 14.80
N PRO A 33 -13.32 -1.71 15.78
CA PRO A 33 -14.31 -1.33 16.76
C PRO A 33 -15.53 -0.68 16.11
N ALA A 34 -16.70 -0.86 16.73
CA ALA A 34 -17.92 -0.18 16.29
C ALA A 34 -17.69 1.34 16.34
N GLY A 35 -17.88 2.03 15.22
CA GLY A 35 -17.55 3.45 15.11
C GLY A 35 -16.09 3.75 14.71
N ALA A 36 -15.34 2.76 14.22
CA ALA A 36 -14.09 2.95 13.47
C ALA A 36 -14.33 3.68 12.13
N GLY A 37 -14.83 4.91 12.23
CA GLY A 37 -14.85 5.94 11.21
C GLY A 37 -14.03 7.13 11.70
N SER A 38 -13.92 8.13 10.84
CA SER A 38 -13.06 9.32 10.98
C SER A 38 -13.17 10.10 12.29
N ASP A 39 -14.21 9.86 13.10
CA ASP A 39 -14.55 10.64 14.29
C ASP A 39 -13.99 10.10 15.62
N ASP A 40 -13.44 8.88 15.68
CA ASP A 40 -12.90 8.35 16.94
C ASP A 40 -11.49 7.75 16.80
N MET A 41 -10.51 8.64 16.70
CA MET A 41 -9.09 8.29 16.72
C MET A 41 -8.67 7.60 18.03
N VAL A 42 -9.38 7.84 19.14
CA VAL A 42 -9.07 7.23 20.45
C VAL A 42 -9.45 5.75 20.42
N ALA A 43 -10.64 5.41 19.93
CA ALA A 43 -11.07 4.03 19.74
C ALA A 43 -10.12 3.26 18.80
N MET A 44 -9.67 3.89 17.71
CA MET A 44 -8.71 3.27 16.78
C MET A 44 -7.36 2.98 17.44
N LYS A 45 -6.83 3.91 18.25
CA LYS A 45 -5.58 3.70 18.99
C LYS A 45 -5.70 2.55 19.98
N ASN A 46 -6.81 2.46 20.71
CA ASN A 46 -7.07 1.37 21.64
C ASN A 46 -7.16 0.01 20.93
N TYR A 47 -7.84 -0.02 19.77
CA TYR A 47 -7.92 -1.22 18.94
C TYR A 47 -6.55 -1.68 18.45
N VAL A 48 -5.74 -0.77 17.89
CA VAL A 48 -4.41 -1.10 17.38
C VAL A 48 -3.48 -1.55 18.51
N ALA A 49 -3.57 -0.93 19.70
CA ALA A 49 -2.77 -1.32 20.86
C ALA A 49 -3.08 -2.75 21.34
N GLN A 50 -4.30 -3.24 21.13
CA GLN A 50 -4.74 -4.59 21.50
C GLN A 50 -4.83 -5.54 20.30
N ALA A 51 -4.46 -5.08 19.10
CA ALA A 51 -4.63 -5.85 17.89
C ALA A 51 -3.73 -7.10 17.91
N PRO A 52 -4.27 -8.28 17.57
CA PRO A 52 -3.46 -9.48 17.47
C PRO A 52 -2.44 -9.33 16.33
N PHE A 53 -1.30 -10.00 16.45
CA PHE A 53 -0.23 -9.98 15.44
C PHE A 53 -0.76 -10.16 14.01
N MET A 54 -1.66 -11.13 13.82
CA MET A 54 -2.22 -11.46 12.51
C MET A 54 -3.06 -10.32 11.90
N ALA A 55 -3.76 -9.51 12.71
CA ALA A 55 -4.52 -8.37 12.21
C ALA A 55 -3.60 -7.32 11.55
N LEU A 56 -2.50 -6.98 12.23
CA LEU A 56 -1.49 -6.06 11.69
C LEU A 56 -0.72 -6.69 10.53
N PHE A 57 -0.49 -8.00 10.56
CA PHE A 57 0.20 -8.69 9.47
C PHE A 57 -0.64 -8.71 8.18
N PHE A 58 -1.96 -8.80 8.27
CA PHE A 58 -2.86 -8.64 7.11
C PHE A 58 -2.68 -7.30 6.41
N VAL A 59 -2.45 -6.21 7.15
CA VAL A 59 -2.18 -4.88 6.59
C VAL A 59 -0.84 -4.89 5.83
N ILE A 60 0.19 -5.56 6.34
CA ILE A 60 1.46 -5.72 5.61
C ILE A 60 1.28 -6.50 4.30
N ILE A 61 0.47 -7.56 4.31
CA ILE A 61 0.13 -8.32 3.09
C ILE A 61 -0.61 -7.42 2.08
N ALA A 62 -1.55 -6.60 2.56
CA ALA A 62 -2.25 -5.63 1.74
C ALA A 62 -1.27 -4.65 1.07
N TYR A 63 -0.32 -4.11 1.84
CA TYR A 63 0.72 -3.22 1.33
C TYR A 63 1.65 -3.91 0.33
N ALA A 64 2.00 -5.19 0.55
CA ALA A 64 2.84 -5.96 -0.37
C ALA A 64 2.19 -6.13 -1.74
N ILE A 65 0.91 -6.52 -1.75
CA ILE A 65 0.14 -6.69 -2.99
C ILE A 65 -0.03 -5.33 -3.67
N ALA A 66 -0.38 -4.29 -2.91
CA ALA A 66 -0.57 -2.94 -3.44
C ALA A 66 0.73 -2.34 -4.00
N ALA A 67 1.87 -2.52 -3.34
CA ALA A 67 3.18 -2.11 -3.82
C ALA A 67 3.49 -2.75 -5.17
N PHE A 68 3.32 -4.07 -5.28
CA PHE A 68 3.53 -4.78 -6.53
C PHE A 68 2.60 -4.30 -7.65
N ILE A 69 1.30 -4.24 -7.39
CA ILE A 69 0.28 -3.89 -8.40
C ILE A 69 0.39 -2.42 -8.83
N SER A 70 0.64 -1.50 -7.89
CA SER A 70 0.85 -0.08 -8.21
C SER A 70 2.09 0.12 -9.06
N GLY A 71 3.21 -0.54 -8.73
CA GLY A 71 4.44 -0.48 -9.49
C GLY A 71 4.31 -1.07 -10.90
N PHE A 72 3.60 -2.20 -11.03
CA PHE A 72 3.28 -2.81 -12.32
C PHE A 72 2.41 -1.89 -13.18
N THR A 73 1.30 -1.42 -12.62
CA THR A 73 0.31 -0.61 -13.35
C THR A 73 0.90 0.73 -13.78
N ALA A 74 1.60 1.44 -12.88
CA ALA A 74 2.24 2.72 -13.20
C ALA A 74 3.29 2.58 -14.31
N SER A 75 4.11 1.53 -14.25
CA SER A 75 5.15 1.29 -15.27
C SER A 75 4.55 0.94 -16.63
N LYS A 76 3.49 0.12 -16.64
CA LYS A 76 2.80 -0.28 -17.85
C LYS A 76 2.11 0.90 -18.54
N VAL A 77 1.45 1.77 -17.77
CA VAL A 77 0.80 2.97 -18.30
C VAL A 77 1.82 4.01 -18.77
N ALA A 78 2.92 4.21 -18.03
CA ALA A 78 3.97 5.16 -18.40
C ALA A 78 4.66 4.80 -19.72
N ASN A 79 4.79 3.50 -20.01
CA ASN A 79 5.27 2.91 -21.26
C ASN A 79 6.62 3.45 -21.76
N ASN A 80 7.47 3.95 -20.86
CA ASN A 80 8.71 4.68 -21.18
C ASN A 80 10.00 3.92 -20.86
N GLY A 81 9.91 2.67 -20.40
CA GLY A 81 11.08 1.85 -20.05
C GLY A 81 11.73 2.23 -18.71
N LYS A 82 11.15 3.17 -17.94
CA LYS A 82 11.74 3.69 -16.71
C LYS A 82 10.91 3.30 -15.49
N HIS A 83 11.57 3.18 -14.35
CA HIS A 83 10.95 2.92 -13.05
C HIS A 83 10.34 4.17 -12.39
N THR A 84 10.51 5.36 -12.96
CA THR A 84 10.16 6.64 -12.33
C THR A 84 8.71 6.70 -11.83
N SER A 85 7.73 6.33 -12.66
CA SER A 85 6.33 6.38 -12.27
C SER A 85 5.99 5.39 -11.16
N ALA A 86 6.65 4.23 -11.12
CA ALA A 86 6.50 3.27 -10.04
C ALA A 86 7.09 3.81 -8.74
N VAL A 87 8.33 4.32 -8.77
CA VAL A 87 8.99 4.91 -7.60
C VAL A 87 8.15 6.02 -6.98
N VAL A 88 7.55 6.89 -7.80
CA VAL A 88 6.66 7.95 -7.29
C VAL A 88 5.46 7.36 -6.53
N CYS A 89 4.81 6.30 -7.04
CA CYS A 89 3.75 5.61 -6.31
C CYS A 89 4.25 5.05 -4.97
N GLY A 90 5.41 4.38 -4.98
CA GLY A 90 6.01 3.81 -3.78
C GLY A 90 6.34 4.85 -2.71
N VAL A 91 6.88 6.01 -3.11
CA VAL A 91 7.17 7.12 -2.19
C VAL A 91 5.89 7.69 -1.60
N ILE A 92 4.86 7.92 -2.42
CA ILE A 92 3.57 8.45 -1.94
C ILE A 92 2.96 7.50 -0.90
N PHE A 93 2.90 6.21 -1.21
CA PHE A 93 2.37 5.22 -0.28
C PHE A 93 3.22 5.08 0.98
N LEU A 94 4.55 5.11 0.86
CA LEU A 94 5.46 5.08 2.01
C LEU A 94 5.22 6.28 2.93
N CYS A 95 5.03 7.48 2.39
CA CYS A 95 4.70 8.66 3.19
C CYS A 95 3.36 8.49 3.93
N ILE A 96 2.34 7.94 3.26
CA ILE A 96 1.04 7.66 3.87
C ILE A 96 1.17 6.59 4.98
N THR A 97 1.94 5.53 4.74
CA THR A 97 2.21 4.49 5.72
C THR A 97 2.93 5.03 6.96
N ILE A 98 3.98 5.84 6.78
CA ILE A 98 4.69 6.47 7.90
C ILE A 98 3.75 7.38 8.69
N TYR A 99 2.92 8.18 8.01
CA TYR A 99 1.94 9.02 8.67
C TYR A 99 0.98 8.20 9.55
N MET A 100 0.49 7.05 9.05
CA MET A 100 -0.39 6.16 9.82
C MET A 100 0.34 5.50 10.99
N MET A 101 1.59 5.08 10.80
CA MET A 101 2.42 4.47 11.85
C MET A 101 2.77 5.44 12.98
N VAL A 102 2.97 6.72 12.68
CA VAL A 102 3.17 7.77 13.69
C VAL A 102 1.86 8.06 14.44
N SER A 103 0.73 7.99 13.73
CA SER A 103 -0.59 8.32 14.28
C SER A 103 -1.15 7.22 15.20
N LEU A 104 -0.76 5.96 14.98
CA LEU A 104 -1.29 4.78 15.67
C LEU A 104 -0.17 4.07 16.48
N PRO A 105 -0.46 3.56 17.68
CA PRO A 105 0.51 2.86 18.52
C PRO A 105 0.84 1.48 17.92
N THR A 106 1.70 1.46 16.91
CA THR A 106 2.10 0.24 16.18
C THR A 106 3.44 -0.30 16.66
N PRO A 107 3.62 -1.63 16.70
CA PRO A 107 4.85 -2.26 17.19
C PRO A 107 6.02 -2.12 16.20
N ILE A 108 7.26 -2.15 16.69
CA ILE A 108 8.48 -1.90 15.89
C ILE A 108 8.61 -2.86 14.68
N TRP A 109 8.20 -4.12 14.82
CA TRP A 109 8.25 -5.06 13.70
C TRP A 109 7.37 -4.59 12.52
N PHE A 110 6.24 -3.94 12.80
CA PHE A 110 5.32 -3.41 11.80
C PHE A 110 5.96 -2.25 11.05
N TRP A 111 6.73 -1.39 11.75
CA TRP A 111 7.50 -0.31 11.13
C TRP A 111 8.51 -0.83 10.12
N ILE A 112 9.31 -1.83 10.51
CA ILE A 112 10.35 -2.41 9.66
C ILE A 112 9.71 -2.99 8.40
N LEU A 113 8.66 -3.81 8.55
CA LEU A 113 8.00 -4.44 7.41
C LEU A 113 7.24 -3.44 6.54
N GLY A 114 6.47 -2.53 7.14
CA GLY A 114 5.65 -1.59 6.39
C GLY A 114 6.44 -0.49 5.68
N ILE A 115 7.70 -0.24 6.07
CA ILE A 115 8.63 0.58 5.28
C ILE A 115 9.26 -0.27 4.16
N ALA A 116 9.78 -1.45 4.50
CA ALA A 116 10.49 -2.31 3.54
C ALA A 116 9.60 -2.79 2.39
N VAL A 117 8.31 -3.04 2.66
CA VAL A 117 7.35 -3.61 1.71
C VAL A 117 7.16 -2.75 0.46
N TRP A 118 7.28 -1.42 0.58
CA TRP A 118 7.15 -0.51 -0.57
C TRP A 118 8.29 -0.66 -1.59
N GLY A 119 9.38 -1.33 -1.24
CA GLY A 119 10.40 -1.78 -2.20
C GLY A 119 9.85 -2.73 -3.28
N LEU A 120 8.75 -3.45 -3.02
CA LEU A 120 8.12 -4.36 -3.98
C LEU A 120 7.54 -3.65 -5.21
N VAL A 121 7.40 -2.33 -5.16
CA VAL A 121 7.10 -1.49 -6.33
C VAL A 121 8.10 -1.73 -7.47
N PHE A 122 9.38 -1.97 -7.15
CA PHE A 122 10.39 -2.32 -8.16
C PHE A 122 10.14 -3.69 -8.79
N ALA A 123 9.67 -4.67 -8.01
CA ALA A 123 9.35 -5.99 -8.54
C ALA A 123 8.19 -5.92 -9.55
N GLY A 124 7.11 -5.21 -9.21
CA GLY A 124 5.99 -4.98 -10.11
C GLY A 124 6.41 -4.20 -11.36
N SER A 125 7.21 -3.15 -11.17
CA SER A 125 7.74 -2.35 -12.27
C SER A 125 8.62 -3.18 -13.23
N LYS A 126 9.54 -3.99 -12.70
CA LYS A 126 10.42 -4.86 -13.49
C LYS A 126 9.63 -5.87 -14.33
N LEU A 127 8.56 -6.45 -13.76
CA LEU A 127 7.69 -7.35 -14.51
C LEU A 127 6.98 -6.61 -15.65
N ALA A 128 6.40 -5.45 -15.39
CA ALA A 128 5.71 -4.65 -16.42
C ALA A 128 6.63 -4.28 -17.59
N LEU A 129 7.89 -3.94 -17.30
CA LEU A 129 8.87 -3.62 -18.33
C LEU A 129 9.28 -4.83 -19.17
N LYS A 130 9.31 -6.04 -18.59
CA LYS A 130 9.57 -7.30 -19.33
C LYS A 130 8.42 -7.72 -20.24
N THR A 131 7.18 -7.44 -19.86
CA THR A 131 5.99 -7.80 -20.65
C THR A 131 5.81 -6.91 -21.90
N LYS A 132 6.65 -5.89 -22.07
CA LYS A 132 6.62 -5.01 -23.25
C LYS A 132 7.10 -5.80 -24.48
N LYS A 133 6.17 -6.27 -25.31
CA LYS A 133 6.52 -6.74 -26.66
C LYS A 133 7.11 -5.57 -27.45
N ILE A 134 8.27 -5.83 -28.08
CA ILE A 134 8.94 -4.95 -29.05
C ILE A 134 7.95 -4.60 -30.16
#